data_AF-A0A838PY06-F1
#
_entry.id   AF-A0A838PY06-F1
#
_cell.length_a   1.000
_cell.length_b   1.000
_cell.length_c   1.000
_cell.angle_alpha   90.00
_cell.angle_beta   90.00
_cell.angle_gamma   90.00
#
_symmetry.space_group_name_H-M   'P 1'
#
loop_
_entity.id
_entity.type
_entity.pdbx_description
1 polymer ?
#
loop_
_entity_poly.entity_id
_entity_poly.type
_entity_poly.pdbx_seq_one_letter_code
_entity_poly.pdbx_strand_id
1 'polypeptide(L)'
;MSIPSFDTAGNLPEGRHPASVDDVRKVLVDGFPSSRTRSAIFEYWAHHREALLELVEVHRQWLAGSFTSDKPTRPTSMSSRCSTDRPSTNSPATASYSYAC
;
A
#
# COMPACT_ATOMS: atom_id res chain seq x y z
N MET A 1 7.85 -9.34 8.18
CA MET A 1 8.37 -7.96 8.15
C MET A 1 8.88 -7.69 6.76
N SER A 2 8.21 -6.82 6.00
CA SER A 2 8.59 -6.59 4.61
C SER A 2 8.57 -5.12 4.15
N ILE A 3 8.17 -4.17 5.02
CA ILE A 3 8.41 -2.74 4.78
C ILE A 3 9.70 -2.32 5.50
N PRO A 4 10.72 -1.79 4.80
CA PRO A 4 11.95 -1.29 5.42
C PRO A 4 11.73 0.02 6.18
N SER A 5 12.68 0.40 7.03
CA SER A 5 12.68 1.69 7.72
C SER A 5 12.92 2.85 6.76
N PHE A 6 12.41 4.04 7.10
CA PHE A 6 12.70 5.28 6.37
C PHE A 6 14.19 5.67 6.50
N ASP A 7 14.72 6.26 5.43
CA ASP A 7 16.04 6.87 5.40
C ASP A 7 16.07 8.23 6.12
N THR A 8 17.25 8.84 6.23
CA THR A 8 17.41 10.15 6.88
C THR A 8 16.70 11.30 6.15
N ALA A 9 16.31 11.09 4.89
CA ALA A 9 15.54 12.02 4.08
C ALA A 9 14.03 11.73 4.11
N GLY A 10 13.60 10.76 4.93
CA GLY A 10 12.21 10.42 5.13
C GLY A 10 11.56 9.59 4.03
N ASN A 11 12.35 8.88 3.24
CA ASN A 11 11.87 8.03 2.14
C ASN A 11 12.09 6.56 2.48
N LEU A 12 11.27 5.68 1.92
CA LEU A 12 11.64 4.28 1.87
C LEU A 12 12.83 4.10 0.91
N PRO A 13 13.73 3.12 1.17
CA PRO A 13 14.73 2.70 0.21
C PRO A 13 14.14 2.46 -1.17
N GLU A 14 14.92 2.73 -2.21
CA GLU A 14 14.50 2.50 -3.59
C GLU A 14 14.11 1.04 -3.85
N GLY A 15 13.19 0.85 -4.80
CA GLY A 15 12.77 -0.48 -5.25
C GLY A 15 11.43 -0.93 -4.69
N ARG A 16 11.25 -2.26 -4.71
CA ARG A 16 9.95 -2.88 -4.48
C ARG A 16 9.89 -3.74 -3.22
N HIS A 17 9.12 -3.26 -2.25
CA HIS A 17 9.07 -3.88 -0.92
C HIS A 17 7.74 -4.60 -0.72
N PRO A 18 7.66 -5.93 -0.81
CA PRO A 18 6.42 -6.66 -0.54
C PRO A 18 5.87 -6.29 0.85
N ALA A 19 4.57 -6.34 1.05
CA ALA A 19 3.97 -6.03 2.35
C ALA A 19 2.54 -6.55 2.41
N SER A 20 2.14 -7.02 3.58
CA SER A 20 0.74 -7.32 3.88
C SER A 20 -0.03 -6.04 4.22
N VAL A 21 -1.36 -6.11 4.22
CA VAL A 21 -2.23 -5.02 4.71
C VAL A 21 -1.88 -4.66 6.16
N ASP A 22 -1.56 -5.67 6.98
CA ASP A 22 -1.15 -5.46 8.38
C ASP A 22 0.20 -4.76 8.50
N ASP A 23 1.16 -5.08 7.64
CA ASP A 23 2.45 -4.36 7.59
C ASP A 23 2.23 -2.89 7.21
N VAL A 24 1.38 -2.63 6.21
CA VAL A 24 1.02 -1.27 5.79
C VAL A 24 0.40 -0.49 6.94
N ARG A 25 -0.54 -1.09 7.68
CA ARG A 25 -1.15 -0.46 8.86
C ARG A 25 -0.09 -0.15 9.92
N LYS A 26 0.67 -1.15 10.35
CA LYS A 26 1.64 -1.01 11.44
C LYS A 26 2.70 0.04 11.14
N VAL A 27 3.27 0.03 9.93
CA VAL A 27 4.42 0.88 9.60
C VAL A 27 3.98 2.25 9.09
N LEU A 28 2.98 2.32 8.20
CA LEU A 28 2.61 3.56 7.52
C LEU A 28 1.46 4.31 8.20
N VAL A 29 0.75 3.69 9.14
CA VAL A 29 -0.35 4.32 9.90
C VAL A 29 0.01 4.41 11.38
N ASP A 30 0.18 3.28 12.06
CA ASP A 30 0.40 3.24 13.51
C ASP A 30 1.76 3.83 13.90
N GLY A 31 2.75 3.76 13.01
CA GLY A 31 4.04 4.46 13.13
C GLY A 31 3.93 5.99 13.05
N PHE A 32 2.74 6.54 12.74
CA PHE A 32 2.47 7.96 12.58
C PHE A 32 1.28 8.41 13.47
N PRO A 33 1.37 8.26 14.80
CA PRO A 33 0.23 8.41 15.70
C PRO A 33 -0.37 9.83 15.72
N SER A 34 0.40 10.85 15.31
CA SER A 34 -0.08 12.24 15.20
C SER A 34 -0.87 12.51 13.91
N SER A 35 -0.82 11.61 12.91
CA SER A 35 -1.43 11.83 11.60
C SER A 35 -2.80 11.17 11.48
N ARG A 36 -3.85 11.91 11.83
CA ARG A 36 -5.24 11.47 11.67
C ARG A 36 -5.61 11.21 10.20
N THR A 37 -4.98 11.94 9.28
CA THR A 37 -5.19 11.79 7.84
C THR A 37 -4.72 10.44 7.32
N ARG A 38 -3.62 9.88 7.85
CA ARG A 38 -3.12 8.56 7.44
C ARG A 38 -4.08 7.44 7.79
N SER A 39 -4.65 7.49 9.00
CA SER A 39 -5.66 6.51 9.42
C SER A 39 -6.88 6.54 8.49
N ALA A 40 -7.43 7.72 8.22
CA ALA A 40 -8.58 7.87 7.32
C ALA A 40 -8.29 7.41 5.88
N ILE A 41 -7.11 7.75 5.35
CA ILE A 41 -6.70 7.31 4.01
C ILE A 41 -6.55 5.78 3.95
N PHE A 42 -5.94 5.18 4.98
CA PHE A 42 -5.79 3.73 5.06
C PHE A 42 -7.15 3.02 5.13
N GLU A 43 -8.08 3.50 5.96
CA GLU A 43 -9.44 2.96 6.06
C GLU A 43 -10.17 3.03 4.72
N TYR A 44 -10.13 4.19 4.06
CA TYR A 44 -10.72 4.34 2.72
C TYR A 44 -10.12 3.37 1.70
N TRP A 45 -8.79 3.24 1.69
CA TRP A 45 -8.11 2.31 0.80
C TRP A 45 -8.45 0.84 1.12
N ALA A 46 -8.52 0.46 2.40
CA ALA A 46 -8.84 -0.89 2.82
C ALA A 46 -10.25 -1.28 2.36
N HIS A 47 -11.25 -0.41 2.59
CA HIS A 47 -12.61 -0.62 2.11
C HIS A 47 -12.69 -0.67 0.59
N HIS A 48 -11.98 0.21 -0.11
CA HIS A 48 -11.92 0.17 -1.57
C HIS A 48 -11.30 -1.12 -2.09
N ARG A 49 -10.25 -1.62 -1.43
CA ARG A 49 -9.59 -2.89 -1.77
C ARG A 49 -10.53 -4.08 -1.55
N GLU A 50 -11.27 -4.12 -0.44
CA GLU A 50 -12.28 -5.16 -0.19
C GLU A 50 -13.34 -5.18 -1.29
N ALA A 51 -13.92 -4.02 -1.61
CA ALA A 51 -14.90 -3.89 -2.69
C ALA A 51 -14.32 -4.30 -4.06
N LEU A 52 -13.05 -4.02 -4.33
CA LEU A 52 -12.40 -4.45 -5.58
C LEU A 52 -12.22 -5.97 -5.64
N LEU A 53 -11.87 -6.62 -4.53
CA LEU A 53 -11.68 -8.08 -4.48
C LEU A 53 -12.98 -8.86 -4.69
N GLU A 54 -14.13 -8.25 -4.42
CA GLU A 54 -15.44 -8.82 -4.75
C GLU A 54 -15.72 -8.83 -6.26
N LEU A 55 -15.07 -7.94 -7.02
CA LEU A 55 -15.34 -7.72 -8.44
C LEU A 55 -14.30 -8.36 -9.35
N VAL A 56 -13.03 -8.35 -8.93
CA VAL A 56 -11.89 -8.78 -9.74
C VAL A 56 -10.82 -9.44 -8.88
N GLU A 57 -10.13 -10.42 -9.47
CA GLU A 57 -8.93 -10.99 -8.86
C GLU A 57 -7.78 -9.96 -8.95
N VAL A 58 -7.39 -9.41 -7.79
CA VAL A 58 -6.27 -8.48 -7.69
C VAL A 58 -5.01 -9.27 -7.34
N HIS A 59 -4.14 -9.51 -8.31
CA HIS A 59 -2.87 -10.21 -8.06
C HIS A 59 -1.89 -9.33 -7.29
N ARG A 60 -1.83 -8.04 -7.63
CA ARG A 60 -0.91 -7.06 -7.02
C ARG A 60 -1.54 -5.70 -6.91
N GLN A 61 -1.26 -5.02 -5.79
CA GLN A 61 -1.60 -3.62 -5.59
C GLN A 61 -0.37 -2.86 -5.12
N TRP A 62 -0.10 -1.74 -5.80
CA TRP A 62 1.05 -0.88 -5.56
C TRP A 62 0.59 0.35 -4.79
N LEU A 63 1.23 0.64 -3.65
CA LEU A 63 1.05 1.91 -2.92
C LEU A 63 2.25 2.82 -3.15
N ALA A 64 1.98 4.09 -3.40
CA ALA A 64 2.98 5.14 -3.60
C ALA A 64 2.45 6.50 -3.14
N GLY A 65 3.27 7.54 -3.34
CA GLY A 65 2.93 8.93 -3.01
C GLY A 65 3.45 9.35 -1.64
N SER A 66 2.96 10.48 -1.11
CA SER A 66 3.39 10.97 0.20
C SER A 66 2.96 10.08 1.37
N PHE A 67 2.11 9.07 1.13
CA PHE A 67 1.77 8.04 2.10
C PHE A 67 2.97 7.11 2.44
N THR A 68 3.92 6.94 1.53
CA THR A 68 5.11 6.07 1.71
C THR A 68 6.37 6.85 2.07
N SER A 69 6.22 8.03 2.68
CA SER A 69 7.31 8.90 3.15
C SER A 69 6.94 9.48 4.51
N ASP A 70 7.89 9.83 5.37
CA ASP A 70 7.63 10.42 6.69
C ASP A 70 7.68 11.97 6.71
N LYS A 71 7.89 12.60 5.54
CA LYS A 71 8.13 14.05 5.41
C LYS A 71 6.98 14.87 6.01
N PRO A 72 7.24 15.75 7.00
CA PRO A 72 6.20 16.41 7.79
C PRO A 72 5.49 17.57 7.06
N THR A 73 6.11 18.15 6.04
CA THR A 73 5.62 19.36 5.36
C THR A 73 4.68 19.11 4.19
N ARG A 74 4.42 17.84 3.83
CA ARG A 74 3.58 17.52 2.66
C ARG A 74 2.22 16.97 3.09
N PRO A 75 1.10 17.45 2.49
CA PRO A 75 -0.18 16.79 2.68
C PRO A 75 -0.08 15.31 2.28
N THR A 76 -0.63 14.44 3.12
CA THR A 76 -0.61 13.00 2.90
C THR A 76 -1.65 12.63 1.84
N SER A 77 -1.21 11.92 0.80
CA SER A 77 -2.06 11.35 -0.24
C SER A 77 -1.53 9.97 -0.62
N MET A 78 -2.43 8.99 -0.77
CA MET A 78 -2.09 7.65 -1.22
C MET A 78 -2.45 7.49 -2.70
N SER A 79 -1.49 7.02 -3.48
CA SER A 79 -1.70 6.58 -4.86
C SER A 79 -1.68 5.06 -4.89
N SER A 80 -2.79 4.43 -5.30
CA SER A 80 -2.88 2.98 -5.46
C SER A 80 -3.04 2.58 -6.93
N ARG A 81 -2.29 1.59 -7.40
CA ARG A 81 -2.49 0.95 -8.71
C ARG A 81 -2.69 -0.55 -8.54
N CYS A 82 -3.70 -1.12 -9.21
CA CYS A 82 -3.96 -2.56 -9.20
C CYS A 82 -3.52 -3.19 -10.52
N SER A 83 -2.95 -4.39 -10.44
CA SER A 83 -2.77 -5.30 -11.57
C SER A 83 -3.83 -6.39 -11.45
N THR A 84 -4.73 -6.45 -12.42
CA THR A 84 -5.80 -7.44 -12.52
C THR A 84 -5.58 -8.22 -13.79
N ASP A 85 -5.67 -9.55 -13.75
CA ASP A 85 -5.83 -10.29 -15.00
C ASP A 85 -7.25 -10.08 -15.52
N ARG A 86 -7.36 -9.85 -16.83
CA ARG A 86 -8.65 -10.02 -17.50
C ARG A 86 -8.98 -11.51 -17.37
N PRO A 87 -10.17 -11.92 -16.91
CA PRO A 87 -10.45 -13.33 -16.66
C PRO A 87 -10.26 -14.12 -17.96
N SER A 88 -9.15 -14.84 -18.05
CA SER A 88 -8.92 -15.94 -18.96
C SER A 88 -9.22 -17.20 -18.16
N THR A 89 -10.11 -18.02 -18.67
CA THR A 89 -10.85 -19.10 -18.00
C THR A 89 -10.03 -20.23 -17.35
N ASN A 90 -8.72 -20.14 -17.10
CA ASN A 90 -7.96 -21.27 -16.53
C ASN A 90 -6.67 -20.86 -15.78
N SER A 91 -6.72 -20.74 -14.45
CA SER A 91 -5.71 -21.24 -13.48
C SER A 91 -5.73 -20.45 -12.16
N PRO A 92 -5.51 -21.10 -10.99
CA PRO A 92 -5.43 -20.41 -9.71
C PRO A 92 -4.00 -19.84 -9.52
N ALA A 93 -3.86 -18.51 -9.46
CA ALA A 93 -2.58 -17.87 -9.25
C ALA A 93 -2.49 -17.19 -7.87
N THR A 94 -1.63 -17.72 -7.02
CA THR A 94 -1.26 -17.20 -5.70
C THR A 94 -0.90 -15.70 -5.73
N ALA A 95 -1.66 -14.88 -5.00
CA ALA A 95 -1.41 -13.44 -4.87
C ALA A 95 -0.06 -13.17 -4.19
N SER A 96 0.83 -12.44 -4.86
CA SER A 96 2.15 -12.06 -4.36
C SER A 96 2.31 -10.54 -4.44
N TYR A 97 2.32 -9.88 -3.29
CA TYR A 97 2.31 -8.41 -3.18
C TYR A 97 3.68 -7.79 -3.50
N SER A 98 3.71 -6.64 -4.17
CA SER A 98 4.94 -5.85 -4.40
C SER A 98 4.57 -4.37 -4.55
N TYR A 99 5.44 -3.48 -4.08
CA TYR A 99 5.21 -2.02 -3.95
C TYR A 99 6.30 -1.28 -4.73
N ALA A 100 6.15 -0.02 -5.14
CA ALA A 100 7.19 0.69 -5.90
C ALA A 100 7.16 2.16 -5.51
N CYS A 101 8.29 2.67 -4.99
CA CYS A 101 8.56 4.10 -4.91
C CYS A 101 9.11 4.59 -6.25
#